data_AF-A0A9P7RLD5-F1
#
_entry.id   AF-A0A9P7RLD5-F1
#
_cell.length_a   1.000
_cell.length_b   1.000
_cell.length_c   1.000
_cell.angle_alpha   90.00
_cell.angle_beta   90.00
_cell.angle_gamma   90.00
#
_symmetry.space_group_name_H-M   'P 1'
#
loop_
_entity.id
_entity.type
_entity.pdbx_description
1 polymer ?
#
loop_
_entity_poly.entity_id
_entity_poly.type
_entity_poly.pdbx_seq_one_letter_code
_entity_poly.pdbx_strand_id
1 'polypeptide(L)'
;METCAKQLSYDSWTFIPRLERVKDALTILVGNNACLHTPSTPIIAAEGSVQVTSGPEVINIDIEMVSSPPPCPGYPLTISEDIPGIHAYPILLHSRKTLPWTVMISDESVVLVSKSCQKSATTRTIGAYPTPNKKPFSCISCQQLHTNTTVMGIRHREINGAHENTPWAYLSTVGLHAVATQKNHEINLLKLQALNVGRKLLVWNQQIDGWKRLAIAIGKEDIPCIRVLMAVEMHNGYSVFSMIQKVDQAAHRIHSPKDYQEADFEHGYLILKLGGCAAAEIAS
;
A
#
# COMPACT_ATOMS: atom_id res chain seq x y z
N MET A 1 4.63 -22.03 15.34
CA MET A 1 3.33 -22.44 14.76
C MET A 1 2.97 -23.89 15.10
N GLU A 2 3.91 -24.84 15.04
CA GLU A 2 3.67 -26.25 15.45
C GLU A 2 3.15 -26.39 16.89
N THR A 3 3.58 -25.51 17.80
CA THR A 3 3.10 -25.49 19.19
C THR A 3 1.64 -25.09 19.33
N CYS A 4 1.11 -24.21 18.47
CA CYS A 4 -0.32 -23.86 18.45
C CYS A 4 -1.17 -24.97 17.80
N ALA A 5 -0.63 -25.69 16.81
CA ALA A 5 -1.34 -26.81 16.18
C ALA A 5 -1.55 -27.99 17.14
N LYS A 6 -0.55 -28.28 18.00
CA LYS A 6 -0.64 -29.34 19.02
C LYS A 6 -1.71 -29.09 20.09
N GLN A 7 -2.04 -27.83 20.39
CA GLN A 7 -3.07 -27.50 21.38
C GLN A 7 -4.51 -27.60 20.84
N LEU A 8 -4.70 -27.62 19.51
CA LEU A 8 -6.04 -27.58 18.91
C LEU A 8 -6.61 -28.96 18.51
N SER A 9 -5.89 -30.07 18.76
CA SER A 9 -6.31 -31.43 18.39
C SER A 9 -6.78 -31.54 16.92
N TYR A 10 -6.21 -30.74 16.03
CA TYR A 10 -6.51 -30.80 14.61
C TYR A 10 -5.59 -31.81 13.93
N ASP A 11 -6.18 -32.65 13.09
CA ASP A 11 -5.46 -33.65 12.33
C ASP A 11 -4.55 -32.98 11.29
N SER A 12 -3.23 -33.06 11.52
CA SER A 12 -2.17 -32.33 10.80
C SER A 12 -2.28 -32.45 9.27
N TRP A 13 -2.72 -33.61 8.78
CA TRP A 13 -2.82 -33.94 7.36
C TRP A 13 -3.89 -33.16 6.59
N THR A 14 -4.93 -32.66 7.25
CA THR A 14 -5.98 -31.84 6.59
C THR A 14 -5.70 -30.34 6.66
N PHE A 15 -4.95 -29.91 7.67
CA PHE A 15 -4.67 -28.51 7.95
C PHE A 15 -3.52 -27.97 7.09
N ILE A 16 -2.44 -28.75 6.94
CA ILE A 16 -1.25 -28.33 6.18
C ILE A 16 -1.57 -27.97 4.71
N PRO A 17 -2.33 -28.77 3.94
CA PRO A 17 -2.62 -28.43 2.54
C PRO A 17 -3.54 -27.22 2.35
N ARG A 18 -4.32 -26.87 3.38
CA ARG A 18 -5.17 -25.66 3.36
C ARG A 18 -4.35 -24.44 3.75
N LEU A 19 -3.43 -24.58 4.70
CA LEU A 19 -2.52 -23.51 5.09
C LEU A 19 -1.53 -23.18 3.97
N GLU A 20 -1.04 -24.19 3.25
CA GLU A 20 -0.21 -23.98 2.06
C GLU A 20 -0.97 -23.25 0.96
N ARG A 21 -2.24 -23.60 0.70
CA ARG A 21 -3.07 -22.85 -0.25
C ARG A 21 -3.28 -21.39 0.16
N VAL A 22 -3.43 -21.11 1.46
CA VAL A 22 -3.53 -19.73 1.97
C VAL A 22 -2.19 -19.00 1.88
N LYS A 23 -1.07 -19.68 2.14
CA LYS A 23 0.29 -19.16 1.97
C LYS A 23 0.58 -18.83 0.50
N ASP A 24 0.19 -19.71 -0.42
CA ASP A 24 0.36 -19.50 -1.86
C ASP A 24 -0.49 -18.32 -2.34
N ALA A 25 -1.75 -18.24 -1.89
CA ALA A 25 -2.62 -17.09 -2.18
C ALA A 25 -2.04 -15.77 -1.62
N LEU A 26 -1.49 -15.78 -0.40
CA LEU A 26 -0.81 -14.62 0.19
C LEU A 26 0.48 -14.27 -0.55
N THR A 27 1.22 -15.26 -1.03
CA THR A 27 2.45 -15.04 -1.79
C THR A 27 2.15 -14.40 -3.15
N ILE A 28 1.05 -14.79 -3.80
CA ILE A 28 0.56 -14.14 -5.02
C ILE A 28 0.15 -12.69 -4.76
N LEU A 29 -0.46 -12.40 -3.60
CA LEU A 29 -0.89 -11.05 -3.24
C LEU A 29 0.27 -10.13 -2.80
N VAL A 30 1.31 -10.68 -2.18
CA VAL A 30 2.47 -9.92 -1.66
C VAL A 30 3.60 -9.82 -2.70
N GLY A 31 3.74 -10.81 -3.58
CA GLY A 31 4.85 -10.93 -4.55
C GLY A 31 4.91 -9.84 -5.62
N ASN A 32 3.86 -9.04 -5.81
CA ASN A 32 3.83 -7.97 -6.81
C ASN A 32 4.35 -6.61 -6.32
N ASN A 33 4.82 -6.49 -5.07
CA ASN A 33 5.34 -5.24 -4.50
C ASN A 33 6.85 -5.23 -4.20
N ALA A 34 7.64 -6.09 -4.85
CA ALA A 34 9.09 -6.09 -4.73
C ALA A 34 9.75 -4.95 -5.55
N CYS A 35 9.58 -3.71 -5.09
CA CYS A 35 10.37 -2.55 -5.52
C CYS A 35 10.60 -1.61 -4.33
N LEU A 36 11.19 -2.13 -3.24
CA LEU A 36 11.76 -1.31 -2.18
C LEU A 36 13.29 -1.43 -2.27
N HIS A 37 13.87 -0.60 -3.13
CA HIS A 37 15.31 -0.35 -3.11
C HIS A 37 15.66 0.39 -1.83
N THR A 38 16.53 -0.20 -1.02
CA THR A 38 17.23 0.49 0.06
C THR A 38 18.20 1.50 -0.57
N PRO A 39 18.13 2.80 -0.22
CA PRO A 39 19.10 3.77 -0.70
C PRO A 39 20.42 3.57 0.06
N SER A 40 21.45 3.14 -0.67
CA SER A 40 22.84 3.20 -0.24
C SER A 40 23.28 4.65 -0.13
N THR A 41 23.59 5.09 1.09
CA THR A 41 24.11 6.42 1.42
C THR A 41 25.55 6.56 0.91
N PRO A 42 25.87 7.51 0.03
CA PRO A 42 27.25 7.84 -0.28
C PRO A 42 27.82 8.76 0.80
N ILE A 43 28.94 8.35 1.39
CA ILE A 43 29.81 9.15 2.27
C ILE A 43 30.61 10.11 1.37
N ILE A 44 30.40 11.42 1.52
CA ILE A 44 31.23 12.44 0.86
C ILE A 44 32.15 13.04 1.91
N ALA A 45 33.46 12.81 1.74
CA ALA A 45 34.53 13.44 2.50
C ALA A 45 34.76 14.87 1.99
N ALA A 46 34.90 15.81 2.92
CA ALA A 46 35.29 17.18 2.69
C ALA A 46 36.81 17.35 2.85
N GLU A 47 37.28 18.51 2.34
CA GLU A 47 38.50 19.25 2.69
C GLU A 47 39.60 19.31 1.62
N GLY A 48 39.82 20.53 1.15
CA GLY A 48 40.94 20.95 0.32
C GLY A 48 40.99 22.48 0.32
N SER A 49 41.59 23.07 1.36
CA SER A 49 41.89 24.49 1.42
C SER A 49 43.17 24.77 0.64
N VAL A 50 43.15 25.77 -0.24
CA VAL A 50 44.32 26.26 -0.96
C VAL A 50 44.48 27.74 -0.60
N GLN A 51 45.59 28.06 0.07
CA GLN A 51 46.06 29.43 0.26
C GLN A 51 46.80 29.89 -0.99
N VAL A 52 46.47 31.07 -1.50
CA VAL A 52 47.21 31.76 -2.56
C VAL A 52 47.75 33.07 -2.01
N THR A 53 49.04 33.28 -2.26
CA THR A 53 49.90 34.34 -1.79
C THR A 53 49.80 35.63 -2.61
N SER A 54 50.24 36.69 -1.95
CA SER A 54 50.29 38.13 -2.23
C SER A 54 50.94 38.63 -3.53
N GLY A 55 50.37 39.73 -4.04
CA GLY A 55 51.04 40.91 -4.65
C GLY A 55 51.39 40.83 -6.14
N PRO A 56 51.30 41.91 -6.96
CA PRO A 56 51.63 43.30 -6.58
C PRO A 56 50.72 44.43 -7.15
N GLU A 57 50.91 45.63 -6.57
CA GLU A 57 50.80 47.01 -7.09
C GLU A 57 49.70 47.41 -8.11
N VAL A 58 48.73 48.21 -7.64
CA VAL A 58 47.57 48.71 -8.42
C VAL A 58 47.82 50.14 -8.91
N ILE A 59 47.77 50.31 -10.23
CA ILE A 59 47.62 51.59 -10.92
C ILE A 59 46.13 51.97 -10.84
N ASN A 60 45.79 53.10 -10.21
CA ASN A 60 44.42 53.60 -10.14
C ASN A 60 43.99 54.15 -11.51
N ILE A 61 43.30 53.30 -12.28
CA ILE A 61 42.48 53.71 -13.42
C ILE A 61 41.06 53.82 -12.88
N ASP A 62 40.43 54.99 -13.00
CA ASP A 62 39.00 55.15 -12.78
C ASP A 62 38.25 54.44 -13.91
N ILE A 63 38.15 53.11 -13.79
CA ILE A 63 37.32 52.26 -14.62
C ILE A 63 35.90 52.49 -14.11
N GLU A 64 35.06 53.16 -14.92
CA GLU A 64 33.61 53.11 -14.73
C GLU A 64 33.21 51.65 -14.55
N MET A 65 32.84 51.28 -13.31
CA MET A 65 32.42 49.94 -12.97
C MET A 65 31.19 49.59 -13.79
N VAL A 66 31.40 48.92 -14.93
CA VAL A 66 30.35 48.29 -15.71
C VAL A 66 29.72 47.25 -14.78
N SER A 67 28.60 47.62 -14.15
CA SER A 67 27.87 46.72 -13.28
C SER A 67 27.43 45.53 -14.12
N SER A 68 27.79 44.33 -13.68
CA SER A 68 27.37 43.12 -14.38
C SER A 68 25.83 43.08 -14.41
N PRO A 69 25.23 42.67 -15.54
CA PRO A 69 23.78 42.60 -15.63
C PRO A 69 23.25 41.67 -14.53
N PRO A 70 22.12 42.02 -13.88
CA PRO A 70 21.60 41.21 -12.78
C PRO A 70 21.29 39.78 -13.24
N PRO A 71 21.44 38.78 -12.36
CA PRO A 71 21.20 37.39 -12.71
C PRO A 71 19.73 37.15 -13.09
N CYS A 72 19.49 36.22 -13.99
CA CYS A 72 18.14 35.84 -14.41
C CYS A 72 17.35 35.27 -13.21
N PRO A 73 16.20 35.85 -12.83
CA PRO A 73 15.41 35.38 -11.70
C PRO A 73 14.68 34.05 -11.94
N GLY A 74 14.74 33.49 -13.16
CA GLY A 74 14.02 32.27 -13.51
C GLY A 74 12.52 32.46 -13.69
N TYR A 75 11.78 31.35 -13.74
CA TYR A 75 10.34 31.33 -13.93
C TYR A 75 9.63 30.96 -12.61
N PRO A 76 8.95 31.90 -11.94
CA PRO A 76 8.25 31.60 -10.70
C PRO A 76 7.04 30.70 -10.97
N LEU A 77 6.95 29.60 -10.22
CA LEU A 77 5.80 28.73 -10.18
C LEU A 77 4.86 29.23 -9.09
N THR A 78 3.64 29.60 -9.47
CA THR A 78 2.60 29.98 -8.52
C THR A 78 2.19 28.74 -7.72
N ILE A 79 2.37 28.80 -6.40
CA ILE A 79 2.03 27.76 -5.42
C ILE A 79 1.05 28.38 -4.43
N SER A 80 0.16 27.57 -3.85
CA SER A 80 -0.72 28.04 -2.78
C SER A 80 0.09 28.52 -1.57
N GLU A 81 -0.28 29.67 -0.98
CA GLU A 81 0.44 30.27 0.15
C GLU A 81 0.47 29.37 1.40
N ASP A 82 -0.46 28.42 1.48
CA ASP A 82 -0.60 27.49 2.62
C ASP A 82 0.41 26.34 2.61
N ILE A 83 1.13 26.12 1.50
CA ILE A 83 1.98 24.93 1.32
C ILE A 83 3.42 25.37 1.06
N PRO A 84 4.41 24.93 1.87
CA PRO A 84 5.81 25.21 1.61
C PRO A 84 6.24 24.73 0.22
N GLY A 85 7.08 25.50 -0.46
CA GLY A 85 7.43 25.25 -1.87
C GLY A 85 7.96 23.84 -2.15
N ILE A 86 8.72 23.28 -1.21
CA ILE A 86 9.26 21.92 -1.27
C ILE A 86 8.18 20.83 -1.35
N HIS A 87 7.01 21.08 -0.77
CA HIS A 87 5.93 20.11 -0.73
C HIS A 87 4.96 20.24 -1.91
N ALA A 88 4.93 21.40 -2.57
CA ALA A 88 4.07 21.67 -3.73
C ALA A 88 4.66 21.18 -5.06
N TYR A 89 5.99 21.14 -5.20
CA TYR A 89 6.61 20.70 -6.46
C TYR A 89 6.66 19.17 -6.60
N PRO A 90 6.27 18.58 -7.76
CA PRO A 90 6.34 17.13 -7.99
C PRO A 90 7.78 16.68 -8.27
N ILE A 91 8.58 16.50 -7.21
CA ILE A 91 10.01 16.19 -7.32
C ILE A 91 10.28 14.87 -8.06
N LEU A 92 9.39 13.88 -7.94
CA LEU A 92 9.48 12.58 -8.60
C LEU A 92 9.40 12.67 -10.13
N LEU A 93 8.98 13.80 -10.69
CA LEU A 93 8.96 14.00 -12.13
C LEU A 93 10.37 13.92 -12.74
N HIS A 94 11.40 14.37 -12.00
CA HIS A 94 12.79 14.38 -12.44
C HIS A 94 13.41 12.98 -12.52
N SER A 95 12.88 11.99 -11.80
CA SER A 95 13.37 10.60 -11.92
C SER A 95 12.82 9.87 -13.14
N ARG A 96 11.69 10.35 -13.69
CA ARG A 96 11.03 9.71 -14.85
C ARG A 96 11.28 10.42 -16.18
N LYS A 97 11.62 11.71 -16.15
CA LYS A 97 11.79 12.52 -17.36
C LYS A 97 13.01 13.41 -17.25
N THR A 98 13.74 13.51 -18.35
CA THR A 98 14.76 14.55 -18.53
C THR A 98 14.07 15.89 -18.82
N LEU A 99 13.94 16.73 -17.80
CA LEU A 99 13.25 18.02 -17.94
C LEU A 99 14.21 19.10 -18.49
N PRO A 100 13.71 20.05 -19.32
CA PRO A 100 14.52 21.15 -19.86
C PRO A 100 14.76 22.30 -18.86
N TRP A 101 14.47 22.10 -17.57
CA TRP A 101 14.73 23.07 -16.50
C TRP A 101 15.37 22.39 -15.28
N THR A 102 16.01 23.19 -14.44
CA THR A 102 16.35 22.89 -13.05
C THR A 102 15.34 23.57 -12.13
N VAL A 103 15.19 23.06 -10.91
CA VAL A 103 14.29 23.62 -9.91
C VAL A 103 15.11 24.26 -8.79
N MET A 104 14.77 25.48 -8.43
CA MET A 104 15.24 26.15 -7.22
C MET A 104 14.05 26.24 -6.27
N ILE A 105 14.19 25.64 -5.10
CA ILE A 105 13.14 25.57 -4.09
C ILE A 105 13.61 26.41 -2.90
N SER A 106 12.78 27.38 -2.51
CA SER A 106 12.86 28.03 -1.20
C SER A 106 11.62 27.65 -0.38
N ASP A 107 11.59 28.03 0.90
CA ASP A 107 10.43 27.77 1.76
C ASP A 107 9.15 28.43 1.20
N GLU A 108 9.30 29.64 0.67
CA GLU A 108 8.18 30.47 0.19
C GLU A 108 7.88 30.33 -1.31
N SER A 109 8.81 29.80 -2.12
CA SER A 109 8.65 29.84 -3.57
C SER A 109 9.36 28.71 -4.30
N VAL A 110 8.84 28.36 -5.48
CA VAL A 110 9.51 27.46 -6.41
C VAL A 110 9.77 28.21 -7.70
N VAL A 111 11.03 28.19 -8.13
CA VAL A 111 11.49 28.86 -9.35
C VAL A 111 12.07 27.81 -10.29
N LEU A 112 11.59 27.81 -11.53
CA LEU A 112 12.11 26.95 -12.59
C LEU A 112 13.14 27.72 -13.41
N VAL A 113 14.33 27.17 -13.58
CA VAL A 113 15.39 27.79 -14.39
C VAL A 113 15.64 26.92 -15.61
N SER A 114 15.42 27.45 -16.80
CA SER A 114 15.67 26.71 -18.04
C SER A 114 17.14 26.28 -18.13
N LYS A 115 17.41 25.07 -18.60
CA LYS A 115 18.79 24.60 -18.88
C LYS A 115 19.46 25.43 -19.97
N SER A 116 18.68 26.10 -20.81
CA SER A 116 19.14 27.08 -21.81
C SER A 116 19.05 28.53 -21.30
N CYS A 117 19.09 28.74 -19.98
CA CYS A 117 19.07 30.07 -19.38
C CYS A 117 20.33 30.86 -19.75
N GLN A 118 20.16 32.10 -20.20
CA GLN A 118 21.26 33.02 -20.54
C GLN A 118 22.02 33.56 -19.32
N LYS A 119 21.60 33.19 -18.10
CA LYS A 119 22.12 33.64 -16.79
C LYS A 119 22.00 35.13 -16.50
N SER A 120 21.84 35.98 -17.51
CA SER A 120 21.56 37.41 -17.37
C SER A 120 20.08 37.71 -17.55
N ALA A 121 19.54 38.61 -16.70
CA ALA A 121 18.19 39.09 -16.83
C ALA A 121 18.03 39.95 -18.10
N THR A 122 16.85 39.92 -18.70
CA THR A 122 16.56 40.76 -19.86
C THR A 122 16.10 42.14 -19.35
N THR A 123 16.94 43.16 -19.51
CA THR A 123 16.56 44.57 -19.35
C THR A 123 15.76 45.01 -20.57
N ARG A 124 14.53 44.52 -20.69
CA ARG A 124 13.59 45.05 -21.68
C ARG A 124 13.13 46.43 -21.20
N THR A 125 13.78 47.48 -21.69
CA THR A 125 13.31 48.87 -21.58
C THR A 125 12.11 49.06 -22.50
N ILE A 126 10.94 48.55 -22.09
CA ILE A 126 9.67 48.93 -22.71
C ILE A 126 9.32 50.32 -22.16
N GLY A 127 9.81 51.35 -22.84
CA GLY A 127 9.68 52.76 -22.46
C GLY A 127 10.98 53.35 -21.90
N ALA A 128 11.29 54.59 -22.30
CA ALA A 128 12.56 55.29 -22.04
C ALA A 128 12.82 55.67 -20.57
N TYR A 129 12.00 55.23 -19.63
CA TYR A 129 12.09 55.63 -18.22
C TYR A 129 12.41 54.43 -17.31
N PRO A 130 13.63 54.37 -16.75
CA PRO A 130 13.97 53.38 -15.74
C PRO A 130 13.16 53.66 -14.48
N THR A 131 12.16 52.82 -14.21
CA THR A 131 11.44 52.87 -12.93
C THR A 131 12.28 52.11 -11.90
N PRO A 132 12.70 52.75 -10.77
CA PRO A 132 13.66 52.18 -9.83
C PRO A 132 13.19 50.90 -9.09
N ASN A 133 11.90 50.56 -9.15
CA ASN A 133 11.31 49.44 -8.39
C ASN A 133 10.83 48.25 -9.24
N LYS A 134 11.19 48.16 -10.53
CA LYS A 134 10.79 47.00 -11.34
C LYS A 134 11.72 45.81 -11.09
N LYS A 135 11.13 44.69 -10.66
CA LYS A 135 11.83 43.40 -10.58
C LYS A 135 12.38 43.03 -11.96
N PRO A 136 13.60 42.48 -12.06
CA PRO A 136 14.19 42.07 -13.32
C PRO A 136 13.29 41.04 -14.02
N PHE A 137 13.19 41.12 -15.35
CA PHE A 137 12.48 40.11 -16.14
C PHE A 137 13.36 38.88 -16.35
N SER A 138 12.73 37.71 -16.35
CA SER A 138 13.40 36.47 -16.71
C SER A 138 13.81 36.46 -18.19
N CYS A 139 14.92 35.76 -18.49
CA CYS A 139 15.36 35.61 -19.88
C CYS A 139 14.31 34.85 -20.71
N ILE A 140 14.34 35.03 -22.04
CA ILE A 140 13.35 34.44 -22.97
C ILE A 140 13.21 32.92 -22.76
N SER A 141 14.33 32.20 -22.60
CA SER A 141 14.35 30.75 -22.39
C SER A 141 13.67 30.31 -21.10
N CYS A 142 13.78 31.09 -20.01
CA CYS A 142 13.05 30.83 -18.76
C CYS A 142 11.58 31.22 -18.89
N GLN A 143 11.29 32.34 -19.56
CA GLN A 143 9.93 32.78 -19.80
C GLN A 143 9.15 31.73 -20.58
N GLN A 144 9.73 31.14 -21.64
CA GLN A 144 9.12 30.08 -22.46
C GLN A 144 8.77 28.80 -21.70
N LEU A 145 9.22 28.60 -20.45
CA LEU A 145 8.77 27.46 -19.65
C LEU A 145 7.26 27.47 -19.40
N HIS A 146 6.59 28.61 -19.49
CA HIS A 146 5.13 28.70 -19.37
C HIS A 146 4.36 27.94 -20.47
N THR A 147 4.94 27.78 -21.67
CA THR A 147 4.31 27.05 -22.77
C THR A 147 4.62 25.55 -22.72
N ASN A 148 5.47 25.11 -21.79
CA ASN A 148 5.78 23.70 -21.64
C ASN A 148 4.57 22.96 -21.05
N THR A 149 4.07 21.95 -21.77
CA THR A 149 2.89 21.16 -21.38
C THR A 149 3.02 20.52 -20.00
N THR A 150 4.23 20.15 -19.59
CA THR A 150 4.47 19.56 -18.28
C THR A 150 4.37 20.61 -17.18
N VAL A 151 4.94 21.80 -17.36
CA VAL A 151 4.80 22.93 -16.41
C VAL A 151 3.34 23.38 -16.31
N MET A 152 2.64 23.48 -17.44
CA MET A 152 1.20 23.76 -17.46
C MET A 152 0.41 22.71 -16.68
N GLY A 153 0.73 21.42 -16.85
CA GLY A 153 0.10 20.34 -16.10
C GLY A 153 0.35 20.43 -14.59
N ILE A 154 1.55 20.85 -14.17
CA ILE A 154 1.85 21.09 -12.74
C ILE A 154 0.95 22.20 -12.20
N ARG A 155 0.88 23.35 -12.88
CA ARG A 155 0.01 24.47 -12.49
C ARG A 155 -1.46 24.08 -12.44
N HIS A 156 -1.93 23.33 -13.43
CA HIS A 156 -3.31 22.89 -13.49
C HIS A 156 -3.68 22.00 -12.30
N ARG A 157 -2.79 21.09 -11.88
CA ARG A 157 -3.01 20.22 -10.71
C ARG A 157 -2.89 20.96 -9.39
N GLU A 158 -2.06 22.00 -9.32
CA GLU A 158 -1.99 22.85 -8.14
C GLU A 158 -3.30 23.62 -7.93
N ILE A 159 -3.88 24.16 -9.01
CA ILE A 159 -5.12 24.96 -8.95
C ILE A 159 -6.36 24.08 -8.78
N ASN A 160 -6.48 23.01 -9.56
CA ASN A 160 -7.72 22.21 -9.64
C ASN A 160 -7.65 20.91 -8.82
N GLY A 161 -6.52 20.65 -8.17
CA GLY A 161 -6.23 19.34 -7.58
C GLY A 161 -5.78 18.31 -8.62
N ALA A 162 -5.18 17.22 -8.14
CA ALA A 162 -4.82 16.09 -8.97
C ALA A 162 -5.99 15.11 -9.09
N HIS A 163 -6.24 14.61 -10.31
CA HIS A 163 -7.20 13.53 -10.54
C HIS A 163 -6.74 12.24 -9.85
N GLU A 164 -7.67 11.38 -9.40
CA GLU A 164 -7.37 10.12 -8.68
C GLU A 164 -6.42 9.19 -9.45
N ASN A 165 -6.58 9.12 -10.77
CA ASN A 165 -5.73 8.34 -11.68
C ASN A 165 -4.43 9.04 -12.11
N THR A 166 -4.07 10.17 -11.49
CA THR A 166 -2.81 10.87 -11.83
C THR A 166 -1.63 9.98 -11.45
N PRO A 167 -0.68 9.69 -12.36
CA PRO A 167 0.49 8.89 -12.02
C PRO A 167 1.32 9.58 -10.93
N TRP A 168 1.82 8.81 -9.96
CA TRP A 168 2.48 9.34 -8.76
C TRP A 168 3.65 10.29 -9.02
N ALA A 169 4.35 10.14 -10.14
CA ALA A 169 5.45 11.04 -10.50
C ALA A 169 5.02 12.48 -10.79
N TYR A 170 3.72 12.72 -11.03
CA TYR A 170 3.16 14.05 -11.27
C TYR A 170 2.48 14.65 -10.04
N LEU A 171 2.44 13.91 -8.92
CA LEU A 171 1.91 14.37 -7.66
C LEU A 171 2.98 15.13 -6.88
N SER A 172 2.55 16.20 -6.22
CA SER A 172 3.34 16.90 -5.21
C SER A 172 3.54 16.00 -3.98
N THR A 173 4.47 16.35 -3.09
CA THR A 173 4.67 15.59 -1.84
C THR A 173 3.40 15.56 -1.00
N VAL A 174 2.65 16.67 -0.95
CA VAL A 174 1.32 16.72 -0.31
C VAL A 174 0.35 15.75 -0.97
N GLY A 175 0.29 15.76 -2.30
CA GLY A 175 -0.58 14.85 -3.07
C GLY A 175 -0.25 13.37 -2.83
N LEU A 176 1.03 13.02 -2.75
CA LEU A 176 1.48 11.66 -2.41
C LEU A 176 1.06 11.26 -1.00
N HIS A 177 1.21 12.15 -0.03
CA HIS A 177 0.78 11.89 1.35
C HIS A 177 -0.75 11.69 1.43
N ALA A 178 -1.53 12.50 0.72
CA ALA A 178 -2.98 12.34 0.65
C ALA A 178 -3.39 10.97 0.09
N VAL A 179 -2.78 10.55 -1.03
CA VAL A 179 -3.01 9.22 -1.62
C VAL A 179 -2.59 8.10 -0.66
N ALA A 180 -1.45 8.22 0.01
CA ALA A 180 -0.99 7.24 0.98
C ALA A 180 -1.97 7.10 2.16
N THR A 181 -2.48 8.22 2.66
CA THR A 181 -3.45 8.25 3.77
C THR A 181 -4.77 7.58 3.37
N GLN A 182 -5.27 7.89 2.16
CA GLN A 182 -6.46 7.26 1.59
C GLN A 182 -6.28 5.75 1.45
N LYS A 183 -5.15 5.30 0.90
CA LYS A 183 -4.88 3.86 0.75
C LYS A 183 -4.75 3.15 2.09
N ASN A 184 -4.17 3.81 3.09
CA ASN A 184 -4.12 3.26 4.44
C ASN A 184 -5.51 3.10 5.06
N HIS A 185 -6.42 4.04 4.81
CA HIS A 185 -7.82 3.94 5.21
C HIS A 185 -8.53 2.75 4.54
N GLU A 186 -8.40 2.60 3.21
CA GLU A 186 -8.94 1.45 2.47
C GLU A 186 -8.43 0.11 3.01
N ILE A 187 -7.12 -0.01 3.27
CA ILE A 187 -6.52 -1.20 3.85
C ILE A 187 -7.15 -1.53 5.21
N ASN A 188 -7.36 -0.53 6.06
CA ASN A 188 -7.96 -0.74 7.37
C ASN A 188 -9.42 -1.20 7.28
N LEU A 189 -10.20 -0.66 6.33
CA LEU A 189 -11.56 -1.12 6.06
C LEU A 189 -11.57 -2.60 5.62
N LEU A 190 -10.71 -2.98 4.68
CA LEU A 190 -10.59 -4.35 4.21
C LEU A 190 -10.17 -5.32 5.33
N LYS A 191 -9.26 -4.90 6.21
CA LYS A 191 -8.87 -5.69 7.40
C LYS A 191 -10.05 -5.94 8.33
N LEU A 192 -10.84 -4.90 8.64
CA LEU A 192 -12.03 -5.03 9.48
C LEU A 192 -13.07 -5.96 8.85
N GLN A 193 -13.29 -5.85 7.54
CA GLN A 193 -14.17 -6.77 6.81
C GLN A 193 -13.68 -8.21 6.88
N ALA A 194 -12.38 -8.45 6.65
CA ALA A 194 -11.79 -9.78 6.74
C ALA A 194 -11.94 -10.37 8.15
N LEU A 195 -11.73 -9.58 9.21
CA LEU A 195 -11.94 -10.02 10.60
C LEU A 195 -13.40 -10.40 10.88
N ASN A 196 -14.35 -9.60 10.37
CA ASN A 196 -15.77 -9.89 10.53
C ASN A 196 -16.20 -11.17 9.80
N VAL A 197 -15.68 -11.40 8.58
CA VAL A 197 -15.89 -12.67 7.87
C VAL A 197 -15.27 -13.83 8.63
N GLY A 198 -14.03 -13.69 9.12
CA GLY A 198 -13.37 -14.71 9.93
C GLY A 198 -14.16 -15.10 11.19
N ARG A 199 -14.72 -14.11 11.91
CA ARG A 199 -15.62 -14.36 13.06
C ARG A 199 -16.88 -15.11 12.67
N LYS A 200 -17.54 -14.72 11.57
CA LYS A 200 -18.73 -15.42 11.05
C LYS A 200 -18.42 -16.87 10.70
N LEU A 201 -17.31 -17.12 10.00
CA LEU A 201 -16.87 -18.47 9.65
C LEU A 201 -16.54 -19.30 10.88
N LEU A 202 -15.91 -18.73 11.91
CA LEU A 202 -15.64 -19.43 13.16
C LEU A 202 -16.93 -19.88 13.84
N VAL A 203 -17.92 -18.99 13.94
CA VAL A 203 -19.23 -19.33 14.49
C VAL A 203 -19.86 -20.46 13.67
N TRP A 204 -19.91 -20.34 12.34
CA TRP A 204 -20.46 -21.41 11.49
C TRP A 204 -19.73 -22.74 11.62
N ASN A 205 -18.40 -22.74 11.75
CA ASN A 205 -17.64 -23.98 11.97
C ASN A 205 -18.01 -24.63 13.30
N GLN A 206 -18.11 -23.84 14.38
CA GLN A 206 -18.57 -24.35 15.68
C GLN A 206 -19.97 -24.96 15.59
N GLN A 207 -20.88 -24.32 14.85
CA GLN A 207 -22.22 -24.85 14.60
C GLN A 207 -22.15 -26.18 13.84
N ILE A 208 -21.41 -26.24 12.74
CA ILE A 208 -21.22 -27.46 11.93
C ILE A 208 -20.66 -28.60 12.79
N ASP A 209 -19.69 -28.32 13.66
CA ASP A 209 -19.12 -29.33 14.55
C ASP A 209 -20.12 -29.83 15.60
N GLY A 210 -20.99 -28.95 16.10
CA GLY A 210 -22.16 -29.35 16.90
C GLY A 210 -23.09 -30.31 16.14
N TRP A 211 -23.42 -29.99 14.88
CA TRP A 211 -24.24 -30.85 14.02
C TRP A 211 -23.60 -32.20 13.73
N LYS A 212 -22.28 -32.25 13.47
CA LYS A 212 -21.56 -33.51 13.28
C LYS A 212 -21.66 -34.40 14.51
N ARG A 213 -21.48 -33.84 15.72
CA ARG A 213 -21.60 -34.60 16.98
C ARG A 213 -23.01 -35.18 17.15
N LEU A 214 -24.03 -34.38 16.86
CA LEU A 214 -25.42 -34.84 16.89
C LEU A 214 -25.68 -35.95 15.87
N ALA A 215 -25.23 -35.80 14.62
CA ALA A 215 -25.38 -36.81 13.58
C ALA A 215 -24.71 -38.15 13.98
N ILE A 216 -23.50 -38.09 14.57
CA ILE A 216 -22.81 -39.27 15.10
C ILE A 216 -23.59 -39.92 16.24
N ALA A 217 -24.16 -39.14 17.16
CA ALA A 217 -24.97 -39.66 18.28
C ALA A 217 -26.25 -40.35 17.79
N ILE A 218 -26.92 -39.78 16.78
CA ILE A 218 -28.09 -40.38 16.13
C ILE A 218 -27.72 -41.70 15.45
N GLY A 219 -26.64 -41.72 14.67
CA GLY A 219 -26.17 -42.95 14.00
C GLY A 219 -25.75 -44.07 14.96
N LYS A 220 -25.43 -43.73 16.22
CA LYS A 220 -25.12 -44.70 17.29
C LYS A 220 -26.34 -45.08 18.15
N GLU A 221 -27.51 -44.53 17.86
CA GLU A 221 -28.73 -44.68 18.66
C GLU A 221 -28.54 -44.30 20.15
N ASP A 222 -27.61 -43.38 20.45
CA ASP A 222 -27.29 -42.96 21.81
C ASP A 222 -28.29 -41.89 22.31
N ILE A 223 -29.48 -42.36 22.72
CA ILE A 223 -30.61 -41.52 23.18
C ILE A 223 -30.21 -40.55 24.31
N PRO A 224 -29.45 -40.96 25.34
CA PRO A 224 -28.96 -40.03 26.36
C PRO A 224 -28.08 -38.92 25.79
N CYS A 225 -27.14 -39.24 24.90
CA CYS A 225 -26.28 -38.25 24.26
C CYS A 225 -27.08 -37.25 23.41
N ILE A 226 -28.07 -37.73 22.66
CA ILE A 226 -28.98 -36.88 21.85
C ILE A 226 -29.72 -35.88 22.76
N ARG A 227 -30.25 -36.33 23.90
CA ARG A 227 -30.94 -35.43 24.86
C ARG A 227 -30.02 -34.35 25.40
N VAL A 228 -28.79 -34.70 25.76
CA VAL A 228 -27.81 -33.72 26.26
C VAL A 228 -27.43 -32.72 25.17
N LEU A 229 -27.19 -33.18 23.94
CA LEU A 229 -26.89 -32.31 22.80
C LEU A 229 -28.05 -31.37 22.46
N MET A 230 -29.28 -31.87 22.41
CA MET A 230 -30.47 -31.03 22.20
C MET A 230 -30.66 -29.99 23.30
N ALA A 231 -30.40 -30.35 24.56
CA ALA A 231 -30.47 -29.40 25.67
C ALA A 231 -29.43 -28.27 25.54
N VAL A 232 -28.20 -28.59 25.11
CA VAL A 232 -27.15 -27.60 24.85
C VAL A 232 -27.52 -26.68 23.69
N GLU A 233 -28.04 -27.22 22.58
CA GLU A 233 -28.48 -26.41 21.43
C GLU A 233 -29.67 -25.51 21.77
N MET A 234 -30.59 -25.97 22.62
CA MET A 234 -31.69 -25.14 23.13
C MET A 234 -31.15 -23.97 23.97
N HIS A 235 -30.13 -24.23 24.81
CA HIS A 235 -29.50 -23.19 25.62
C HIS A 235 -28.76 -22.15 24.76
N ASN A 236 -28.24 -22.57 23.60
CA ASN A 236 -27.60 -21.69 22.61
C ASN A 236 -28.61 -20.88 21.76
N GLY A 237 -29.91 -20.99 22.02
CA GLY A 237 -30.96 -20.20 21.36
C GLY A 237 -31.46 -20.77 20.03
N TYR A 238 -31.15 -22.03 19.72
CA TYR A 238 -31.74 -22.69 18.55
C TYR A 238 -33.19 -23.08 18.82
N SER A 239 -34.06 -22.82 17.84
CA SER A 239 -35.45 -23.26 17.92
C SER A 239 -35.54 -24.78 17.74
N VAL A 240 -36.48 -25.41 18.43
CA VAL A 240 -36.78 -26.85 18.28
C VAL A 240 -37.05 -27.20 16.81
N PHE A 241 -37.77 -26.35 16.08
CA PHE A 241 -38.02 -26.52 14.65
C PHE A 241 -36.74 -26.47 13.80
N SER A 242 -35.78 -25.61 14.14
CA SER A 242 -34.49 -25.57 13.45
C SER A 242 -33.64 -26.82 13.70
N MET A 243 -33.79 -27.46 14.87
CA MET A 243 -33.14 -28.74 15.16
C MET A 243 -33.81 -29.89 14.42
N ILE A 244 -35.14 -29.96 14.47
CA ILE A 244 -35.91 -30.98 13.76
C ILE A 244 -35.70 -30.87 12.26
N GLN A 245 -35.79 -29.67 11.67
CA GLN A 245 -35.58 -29.48 10.23
C GLN A 245 -34.17 -29.92 9.78
N LYS A 246 -33.16 -29.79 10.64
CA LYS A 246 -31.79 -30.23 10.32
C LYS A 246 -31.60 -31.73 10.50
N VAL A 247 -32.22 -32.34 11.51
CA VAL A 247 -32.31 -33.80 11.64
C VAL A 247 -33.07 -34.38 10.45
N ASP A 248 -34.13 -33.72 10.03
CA ASP A 248 -34.97 -34.10 8.90
C ASP A 248 -34.20 -33.98 7.57
N GLN A 249 -33.42 -32.91 7.36
CA GLN A 249 -32.51 -32.77 6.22
C GLN A 249 -31.40 -33.82 6.19
N ALA A 250 -30.88 -34.21 7.35
CA ALA A 250 -29.89 -35.29 7.47
C ALA A 250 -30.52 -36.66 7.17
N ALA A 251 -31.74 -36.91 7.65
CA ALA A 251 -32.49 -38.14 7.41
C ALA A 251 -32.95 -38.28 5.94
N HIS A 252 -33.33 -37.17 5.29
CA HIS A 252 -33.80 -37.14 3.91
C HIS A 252 -32.69 -37.19 2.85
N ARG A 253 -31.42 -37.44 3.23
CA ARG A 253 -30.30 -37.71 2.31
C ARG A 253 -30.03 -36.65 1.22
N ILE A 254 -30.32 -35.36 1.44
CA ILE A 254 -29.81 -34.30 0.55
C ILE A 254 -28.26 -34.21 0.63
N HIS A 255 -27.67 -34.76 1.70
CA HIS A 255 -26.27 -35.20 1.70
C HIS A 255 -26.25 -36.73 1.75
N SER A 256 -26.38 -37.38 0.60
CA SER A 256 -25.96 -38.77 0.45
C SER A 256 -24.44 -38.75 0.28
N PRO A 257 -23.62 -39.13 1.29
CA PRO A 257 -22.32 -39.69 0.95
C PRO A 257 -22.64 -40.87 0.05
N LYS A 258 -22.19 -40.78 -1.19
CA LYS A 258 -22.39 -41.78 -2.23
C LYS A 258 -21.84 -43.10 -1.69
N ASP A 259 -22.76 -44.02 -1.38
CA ASP A 259 -22.55 -45.38 -0.88
C ASP A 259 -21.43 -45.55 0.15
N TYR A 260 -21.74 -45.29 1.43
CA TYR A 260 -21.05 -46.01 2.51
C TYR A 260 -21.70 -47.38 2.62
N GLN A 261 -21.00 -48.43 2.18
CA GLN A 261 -21.46 -49.81 2.34
C GLN A 261 -21.30 -50.23 3.80
N GLU A 262 -22.09 -51.20 4.26
CA GLU A 262 -22.01 -51.76 5.62
C GLU A 262 -20.57 -52.20 5.98
N ALA A 263 -19.82 -52.66 4.99
CA ALA A 263 -18.40 -52.98 5.09
C ALA A 263 -17.53 -51.80 5.54
N ASP A 264 -17.85 -50.57 5.12
CA ASP A 264 -17.10 -49.36 5.50
C ASP A 264 -17.40 -48.94 6.95
N PHE A 265 -18.61 -49.24 7.44
CA PHE A 265 -18.98 -49.03 8.84
C PHE A 265 -18.30 -50.06 9.75
N GLU A 266 -18.28 -51.33 9.34
CA GLU A 266 -17.56 -52.39 10.04
C GLU A 266 -16.04 -52.13 10.09
N HIS A 267 -15.45 -51.66 8.98
CA HIS A 267 -14.04 -51.23 8.98
C HIS A 267 -13.78 -50.03 9.88
N GLY A 268 -14.62 -48.99 9.83
CA GLY A 268 -14.50 -47.84 10.73
C GLY A 268 -14.62 -48.22 12.21
N TYR A 269 -15.51 -49.17 12.52
CA TYR A 269 -15.69 -49.71 13.87
C TYR A 269 -14.48 -50.53 14.33
N LEU A 270 -13.93 -51.37 13.45
CA LEU A 270 -12.75 -52.19 13.73
C LEU A 270 -11.51 -51.30 13.97
N ILE A 271 -11.29 -50.29 13.14
CA ILE A 271 -10.19 -49.32 13.27
C ILE A 271 -10.31 -48.53 14.58
N LEU A 272 -11.54 -48.14 14.95
CA LEU A 272 -11.81 -47.44 16.21
C LEU A 272 -11.54 -48.33 17.44
N LYS A 273 -11.82 -49.63 17.36
CA LYS A 273 -11.63 -50.58 18.47
C LYS A 273 -10.18 -51.06 18.64
N LEU A 274 -9.44 -51.17 17.53
CA LEU A 274 -8.05 -51.61 17.55
C LEU A 274 -7.07 -50.49 17.92
N GLY A 275 -7.48 -49.23 17.77
CA GLY A 275 -6.62 -48.07 17.97
C GLY A 275 -5.68 -47.88 16.78
N GLY A 276 -5.42 -46.62 16.40
CA GLY A 276 -4.82 -46.27 15.11
C GLY A 276 -3.50 -46.97 14.76
N CYS A 277 -2.68 -47.34 15.75
CA CYS A 277 -1.43 -48.06 15.50
C CYS A 277 -1.66 -49.52 15.03
N ALA A 278 -2.59 -50.26 15.63
CA ALA A 278 -2.84 -51.66 15.26
C ALA A 278 -3.60 -51.76 13.93
N ALA A 279 -4.41 -50.76 13.60
CA ALA A 279 -5.05 -50.68 12.29
C ALA A 279 -4.05 -50.44 11.14
N ALA A 280 -2.96 -49.70 11.40
CA ALA A 280 -1.93 -49.42 10.40
C ALA A 280 -1.07 -50.65 10.06
N GLU A 281 -0.84 -51.56 11.02
CA GLU A 281 -0.12 -52.83 10.80
C GLU A 281 -0.94 -53.86 9.98
N ILE A 282 -2.27 -53.79 10.03
CA ILE A 282 -3.15 -54.72 9.29
C ILE A 282 -3.34 -54.27 7.83
N ALA A 283 -3.13 -52.98 7.53
CA ALA A 283 -3.33 -52.40 6.21
C ALA A 283 -2.06 -52.39 5.32
N SER A 284 -0.91 -52.83 5.84
CA SER A 284 0.37 -52.98 5.11
C SER A 284 0.58 -54.39 4.60
#